data_AF-A0A9X3AH64-F1
#
_entry.id   AF-A0A9X3AH64-F1
#
_cell.length_a   1.000
_cell.length_b   1.000
_cell.length_c   1.000
_cell.angle_alpha   90.00
_cell.angle_beta   90.00
_cell.angle_gamma   90.00
#
_symmetry.space_group_name_H-M   'P 1'
#
loop_
_entity.id
_entity.type
_entity.pdbx_description
1 polymer ?
#
loop_
_entity_poly.entity_id
_entity_poly.type
_entity_poly.pdbx_seq_one_letter_code
_entity_poly.pdbx_strand_id
1 'polypeptide(L)'
;MGNGYRYFAIVDAERGVDDPLAVVREWDTEGGFTNEEVFTSAGWESTNRLARLRAGAGHTDQRAVPIGPPAVEPPAPVRELVAVAPKKNLVKLAVRIGVPVVLLVIAVVGGNAYSSRTSSVGDCLRGSIDKPEDVRPVTCGSAADYKVVGKTRGVDEARATASTTCEAFGTTDAVFWEGLSGSPGTALCLEDLRNPGPRVPAVGDCVKGDLTVLETVHKVECGPEAEYKVLGKDVELTANSQSSPTCVDFPAASVKLSWERKGAAIPADNVLCLEDLKG
;
A
#
# COMPACT_ATOMS: atom_id res chain seq x y z
N MET A 1 25.96 -21.34 9.35
CA MET A 1 26.88 -20.18 9.33
C MET A 1 25.99 -18.95 9.29
N GLY A 2 26.09 -18.02 10.24
CA GLY A 2 25.20 -16.86 10.26
C GLY A 2 25.50 -15.97 9.05
N ASN A 3 24.47 -15.63 8.26
CA ASN A 3 24.59 -14.69 7.15
C ASN A 3 24.90 -13.31 7.74
N GLY A 4 26.18 -13.00 7.85
CA GLY A 4 26.65 -11.73 8.37
C GLY A 4 26.24 -10.59 7.44
N TYR A 5 25.81 -9.47 8.02
CA TYR A 5 25.61 -8.24 7.27
C TYR A 5 26.96 -7.69 6.78
N ARG A 6 26.99 -7.23 5.54
CA ARG A 6 28.06 -6.40 4.97
C ARG A 6 27.61 -4.95 4.99
N TYR A 7 28.41 -4.05 5.55
CA TYR A 7 28.06 -2.63 5.65
C TYR A 7 28.85 -1.79 4.65
N PHE A 8 28.20 -0.77 4.10
CA PHE A 8 28.76 0.13 3.11
C PHE A 8 28.38 1.58 3.44
N ALA A 9 29.34 2.48 3.31
CA ALA A 9 29.10 3.92 3.24
C ALA A 9 28.96 4.32 1.76
N ILE A 10 27.87 4.99 1.40
CA ILE A 10 27.74 5.66 0.10
C ILE A 10 28.37 7.04 0.24
N VAL A 11 29.37 7.33 -0.58
CA VAL A 11 30.15 8.57 -0.56
C VAL A 11 30.17 9.22 -1.94
N ASP A 12 30.48 10.50 -2.01
CA ASP A 12 30.69 11.24 -3.26
C ASP A 12 31.98 12.08 -3.21
N ALA A 13 32.11 13.07 -4.10
CA ALA A 13 33.29 13.94 -4.16
C ALA A 13 33.40 14.90 -2.97
N GLU A 14 32.28 15.21 -2.30
CA GLU A 14 32.20 16.20 -1.21
C GLU A 14 32.15 15.53 0.16
N ARG A 15 31.57 14.33 0.23
CA ARG A 15 31.25 13.62 1.48
C ARG A 15 31.97 12.28 1.57
N GLY A 16 32.83 12.15 2.58
CA GLY A 16 33.63 10.96 2.87
C GLY A 16 32.94 9.93 3.78
N VAL A 17 33.68 8.92 4.23
CA VAL A 17 33.14 7.84 5.09
C VAL A 17 32.69 8.35 6.46
N ASP A 18 33.28 9.42 6.96
CA ASP A 18 32.93 10.04 8.26
C ASP A 18 31.62 10.85 8.22
N ASP A 19 31.15 11.22 7.01
CA ASP A 19 29.88 11.91 6.78
C ASP A 19 29.24 11.39 5.47
N PRO A 20 28.79 10.12 5.44
CA PRO A 20 28.35 9.50 4.19
C PRO A 20 26.97 9.98 3.76
N LEU A 21 26.65 9.86 2.47
CA LEU A 21 25.30 10.18 1.96
C LEU A 21 24.25 9.20 2.51
N ALA A 22 24.69 7.98 2.79
CA ALA A 22 23.88 6.92 3.36
C ALA A 22 24.77 5.79 3.90
N VAL A 23 24.26 5.08 4.89
CA VAL A 23 24.81 3.79 5.34
C VAL A 23 23.88 2.69 4.87
N VAL A 24 24.42 1.70 4.17
CA VAL A 24 23.68 0.56 3.63
C VAL A 24 24.22 -0.73 4.24
N ARG A 25 23.35 -1.68 4.55
CA ARG A 25 23.72 -3.07 4.86
C ARG A 25 23.17 -4.01 3.81
N GLU A 26 23.91 -5.07 3.53
CA GLU A 26 23.56 -6.09 2.55
C GLU A 26 23.74 -7.48 3.16
N TRP A 27 22.86 -8.42 2.82
CA TRP A 27 23.01 -9.82 3.20
C TRP A 27 22.42 -10.73 2.13
N ASP A 28 22.99 -11.93 2.02
CA ASP A 28 22.50 -12.97 1.13
C ASP A 28 21.51 -13.87 1.89
N THR A 29 20.45 -14.29 1.20
CA THR A 29 19.45 -15.25 1.71
C THR A 29 19.85 -16.67 1.32
N GLU A 30 19.27 -17.67 1.99
CA GLU A 30 19.46 -19.08 1.62
C GLU A 30 19.01 -19.38 0.17
N GLY A 31 18.10 -18.57 -0.39
CA GLY A 31 17.64 -18.67 -1.77
C GLY A 31 18.57 -18.01 -2.81
N GLY A 32 19.73 -17.49 -2.41
CA GLY A 32 20.68 -16.83 -3.30
C GLY A 32 20.30 -15.40 -3.70
N PHE A 33 19.24 -14.83 -3.09
CA PHE A 33 18.90 -13.42 -3.27
C PHE A 33 19.71 -12.55 -2.32
N THR A 34 20.20 -11.42 -2.83
CA THR A 34 20.85 -10.37 -2.05
C THR A 34 19.79 -9.33 -1.66
N ASN A 35 19.64 -9.07 -0.36
CA ASN A 35 18.83 -7.98 0.16
C ASN A 35 19.72 -6.81 0.59
N GLU A 36 19.19 -5.61 0.50
CA GLU A 36 19.85 -4.38 0.92
C GLU A 36 18.90 -3.53 1.76
N GLU A 37 19.43 -2.88 2.80
CA GLU A 37 18.70 -1.88 3.59
C GLU A 37 19.56 -0.63 3.83
N VAL A 38 18.93 0.54 3.79
CA VAL A 38 19.55 1.83 4.13
C VAL A 38 19.15 2.25 5.55
N PHE A 39 20.07 2.86 6.28
CA PHE A 39 19.80 3.43 7.60
C PHE A 39 19.20 4.84 7.48
N THR A 40 18.04 5.04 8.09
CA THR A 40 17.29 6.31 8.15
C THR A 40 17.07 6.73 9.61
N SER A 41 16.42 7.87 9.83
CA SER A 41 16.00 8.29 11.18
C SER A 41 14.94 7.35 11.81
N ALA A 42 14.25 6.54 11.00
CA ALA A 42 13.25 5.57 11.45
C ALA A 42 13.82 4.16 11.65
N GLY A 43 15.07 3.90 11.23
CA GLY A 43 15.72 2.59 11.35
C GLY A 43 16.25 2.08 10.00
N TRP A 44 16.32 0.75 9.85
CA TRP A 44 16.74 0.12 8.60
C TRP A 44 15.54 -0.06 7.66
N GLU A 45 15.67 0.38 6.42
CA GLU A 45 14.60 0.32 5.40
C GLU A 45 15.11 -0.36 4.12
N SER A 46 14.28 -1.22 3.51
CA SER A 46 14.63 -1.93 2.27
C SER A 46 15.02 -0.95 1.16
N THR A 47 16.10 -1.25 0.45
CA THR A 47 16.60 -0.42 -0.66
C THR A 47 17.17 -1.27 -1.79
N ASN A 48 17.53 -0.63 -2.90
CA ASN A 48 18.28 -1.23 -4.01
C ASN A 48 19.48 -0.33 -4.43
N ARG A 49 19.96 0.48 -3.50
CA ARG A 49 20.92 1.56 -3.78
C ARG A 49 22.29 1.02 -4.21
N LEU A 50 22.79 -0.06 -3.59
CA LEU A 50 24.07 -0.66 -3.99
C LEU A 50 23.91 -1.37 -5.33
N ALA A 51 22.83 -2.13 -5.54
CA ALA A 51 22.52 -2.74 -6.83
C ALA A 51 22.51 -1.71 -7.97
N ARG A 52 21.85 -0.56 -7.78
CA ARG A 52 21.83 0.53 -8.77
C ARG A 52 23.20 1.16 -9.00
N LEU A 53 23.98 1.40 -7.96
CA LEU A 53 25.34 1.94 -8.08
C LEU A 53 26.25 0.98 -8.86
N ARG A 54 26.18 -0.33 -8.58
CA ARG A 54 26.93 -1.37 -9.30
C ARG A 54 26.52 -1.48 -10.76
N ALA A 55 25.24 -1.25 -11.07
CA ALA A 55 24.70 -1.23 -12.43
C ALA A 55 25.01 0.08 -13.20
N GLY A 56 25.67 1.07 -12.58
CA GLY A 56 25.93 2.38 -13.20
C GLY A 56 24.68 3.26 -13.31
N ALA A 57 23.60 2.93 -12.61
CA ALA A 57 22.32 3.65 -12.63
C ALA A 57 22.18 4.68 -11.48
N GLY A 58 23.31 5.07 -10.86
CA GLY A 58 23.42 6.11 -9.85
C GLY A 58 24.03 7.40 -10.40
N HIS A 59 24.19 8.41 -9.54
CA HIS A 59 24.98 9.59 -9.91
C HIS A 59 26.44 9.17 -10.12
N THR A 60 27.08 9.72 -11.16
CA THR A 60 28.41 9.30 -11.65
C THR A 60 29.55 9.52 -10.65
N ASP A 61 29.31 10.32 -9.61
CA ASP A 61 30.25 10.65 -8.55
C ASP A 61 30.06 9.79 -7.29
N GLN A 62 28.97 9.02 -7.18
CA GLN A 62 28.70 8.18 -6.03
C GLN A 62 29.46 6.85 -6.10
N ARG A 63 30.00 6.42 -4.96
CA ARG A 63 30.59 5.07 -4.81
C ARG A 63 30.29 4.47 -3.45
N ALA A 64 30.27 3.14 -3.39
CA ALA A 64 30.14 2.40 -2.15
C ALA A 64 31.51 2.03 -1.59
N VAL A 65 31.75 2.34 -0.31
CA VAL A 65 32.98 1.99 0.42
C VAL A 65 32.61 1.00 1.52
N PRO A 66 33.20 -0.21 1.56
CA PRO A 66 32.98 -1.15 2.65
C PRO A 66 33.39 -0.54 3.99
N ILE A 67 32.53 -0.67 4.99
CA ILE A 67 32.82 -0.24 6.36
C ILE A 67 32.71 -1.44 7.30
N GLY A 68 33.45 -1.42 8.40
CA GLY A 68 33.29 -2.41 9.46
C GLY A 68 31.88 -2.36 10.04
N PRO A 69 31.40 -3.45 10.67
CA PRO A 69 30.17 -3.35 11.46
C PRO A 69 30.34 -2.20 12.47
N PRO A 70 29.28 -1.42 12.74
CA PRO A 70 29.36 -0.37 13.74
C PRO A 70 29.88 -1.00 15.02
N ALA A 71 30.93 -0.41 15.60
CA ALA A 71 31.42 -0.84 16.89
C ALA A 71 30.21 -0.77 17.83
N VAL A 72 29.78 -1.92 18.36
CA VAL A 72 28.78 -1.94 19.41
C VAL A 72 29.47 -1.30 20.60
N GLU A 73 29.27 0.01 20.78
CA GLU A 73 29.69 0.66 22.01
C GLU A 73 29.01 -0.12 23.15
N PRO A 74 29.78 -0.60 24.15
CA PRO A 74 29.19 -1.23 25.31
C PRO A 74 28.09 -0.32 25.83
N PRO A 75 26.91 -0.85 26.19
CA PRO A 75 25.84 -0.03 26.72
C PRO A 75 26.43 0.83 27.84
N ALA A 76 26.35 2.16 27.66
CA ALA A 76 26.81 3.09 28.67
C ALA A 76 26.24 2.63 30.03
N PRO A 77 27.05 2.58 31.10
CA PRO A 77 26.57 2.11 32.40
C PRO A 77 25.31 2.89 32.71
N VAL A 78 24.21 2.16 32.90
CA VAL A 78 22.90 2.71 33.25
C VAL A 78 23.14 3.61 34.45
N ARG A 79 23.07 4.93 34.26
CA ARG A 79 23.11 5.86 35.38
C ARG A 79 21.84 5.58 36.18
N GLU A 80 22.02 4.92 37.31
CA GLU A 80 21.00 4.67 38.31
C GLU A 80 20.33 6.03 38.61
N LEU A 81 19.07 6.16 38.19
CA LEU A 81 18.29 7.37 38.40
C LEU A 81 18.13 7.52 39.91
N VAL A 82 18.92 8.43 40.50
CA VAL A 82 18.78 8.84 41.90
C VAL A 82 17.34 9.29 42.10
N ALA A 83 16.61 8.55 42.94
CA ALA A 83 15.24 8.86 43.32
C ALA A 83 15.19 10.27 43.94
N VAL A 84 14.58 11.21 43.22
CA VAL A 84 14.33 12.55 43.74
C VAL A 84 13.23 12.46 44.80
N ALA A 85 13.57 12.82 46.04
CA ALA A 85 12.65 12.82 47.17
C ALA A 85 11.44 13.75 46.93
N PRO A 86 10.23 13.38 47.38
CA PRO A 86 9.03 14.19 47.16
C PRO A 86 9.00 15.39 48.10
N LYS A 87 9.16 16.60 47.54
CA LYS A 87 8.98 17.85 48.28
C LYS A 87 7.49 18.18 48.38
N LYS A 88 6.89 17.94 49.54
CA LYS A 88 5.53 18.36 49.87
C LYS A 88 5.48 19.89 49.87
N ASN A 89 4.62 20.49 49.05
CA ASN A 89 4.10 21.84 49.29
C ASN A 89 2.65 21.96 48.83
N LEU A 90 1.90 22.62 49.69
CA LEU A 90 0.46 22.58 49.85
C LEU A 90 -0.06 23.94 49.41
N VAL A 91 -0.49 24.09 48.16
CA VAL A 91 -1.22 25.29 47.70
C VAL A 91 -2.44 24.84 46.90
N LYS A 92 -3.51 24.57 47.66
CA LYS A 92 -4.88 24.47 47.16
C LYS A 92 -5.37 25.86 46.74
N LEU A 93 -5.17 26.29 45.49
CA LEU A 93 -5.99 27.37 44.90
C LEU A 93 -5.90 27.60 43.38
N ALA A 94 -5.44 26.64 42.56
CA ALA A 94 -5.35 26.84 41.10
C ALA A 94 -5.97 25.71 40.25
N VAL A 95 -6.90 24.93 40.81
CA VAL A 95 -7.46 23.72 40.18
C VAL A 95 -8.81 23.95 39.47
N ARG A 96 -9.42 25.14 39.56
CA ARG A 96 -10.76 25.38 38.96
C ARG A 96 -10.80 26.13 37.62
N ILE A 97 -9.68 26.65 37.12
CA ILE A 97 -9.65 27.40 35.85
C ILE A 97 -8.58 26.87 34.86
N GLY A 98 -7.47 26.26 35.34
CA GLY A 98 -6.39 25.78 34.47
C GLY A 98 -6.66 24.44 33.77
N VAL A 99 -7.44 23.54 34.38
CA VAL A 99 -7.73 22.21 33.82
C VAL A 99 -8.60 22.24 32.57
N PRO A 100 -9.68 23.05 32.46
CA PRO A 100 -10.44 23.12 31.21
C PRO A 100 -9.64 23.78 30.09
N VAL A 101 -8.72 24.72 30.37
CA VAL A 101 -7.92 25.40 29.34
C VAL A 101 -6.82 24.50 28.79
N VAL A 102 -6.14 23.71 29.62
CA VAL A 102 -5.13 22.74 29.13
C VAL A 102 -5.78 21.62 28.31
N LEU A 103 -6.98 21.15 28.68
CA LEU A 103 -7.75 20.21 27.85
C LEU A 103 -8.24 20.84 26.54
N LEU A 104 -8.61 22.12 26.53
CA LEU A 104 -8.97 22.85 25.31
C LEU A 104 -7.76 23.09 24.40
N VAL A 105 -6.58 23.38 24.95
CA VAL A 105 -5.35 23.54 24.15
C VAL A 105 -4.87 22.21 23.59
N ILE A 106 -5.01 21.09 24.32
CA ILE A 106 -4.73 19.75 23.77
C ILE A 106 -5.74 19.37 22.67
N ALA A 107 -7.00 19.78 22.79
CA ALA A 107 -8.02 19.57 21.75
C ALA A 107 -7.82 20.47 20.51
N VAL A 108 -7.23 21.67 20.66
CA VAL A 108 -7.02 22.62 19.55
C VAL A 108 -5.65 22.44 18.87
N VAL A 109 -4.62 21.96 19.59
CA VAL A 109 -3.27 21.73 19.04
C VAL A 109 -3.05 20.26 18.63
N GLY A 110 -3.91 19.33 19.07
CA GLY A 110 -3.90 17.92 18.63
C GLY A 110 -4.37 17.67 17.19
N GLY A 111 -4.69 18.74 16.43
CA GLY A 111 -5.28 18.64 15.09
C GLY A 111 -4.31 18.35 13.93
N ASN A 112 -2.99 18.40 14.13
CA ASN A 112 -2.02 18.27 13.02
C ASN A 112 -0.81 17.36 13.33
N ALA A 113 -0.90 16.52 14.35
CA ALA A 113 -0.04 15.35 14.38
C ALA A 113 -0.65 14.36 13.39
N TYR A 114 -0.15 14.36 12.13
CA TYR A 114 -0.12 13.18 11.27
C TYR A 114 0.61 12.08 12.06
N SER A 115 -0.06 11.52 13.06
CA SER A 115 0.35 10.29 13.70
C SER A 115 0.24 9.30 12.58
N SER A 116 1.41 8.89 12.08
CA SER A 116 1.70 7.94 11.02
C SER A 116 1.16 6.54 11.34
N ARG A 117 -0.11 6.46 11.72
CA ARG A 117 -0.87 5.22 11.78
C ARG A 117 -1.15 4.86 10.34
N THR A 118 -0.26 4.06 9.78
CA THR A 118 -0.51 3.39 8.50
C THR A 118 -1.80 2.59 8.64
N SER A 119 -2.76 2.80 7.74
CA SER A 119 -4.05 2.12 7.80
C SER A 119 -3.87 0.61 7.64
N SER A 120 -4.57 -0.22 8.41
CA SER A 120 -4.50 -1.69 8.34
C SER A 120 -5.64 -2.28 7.50
N VAL A 121 -5.48 -3.51 7.02
CA VAL A 121 -6.58 -4.24 6.37
C VAL A 121 -7.73 -4.37 7.37
N GLY A 122 -8.94 -3.99 6.95
CA GLY A 122 -10.13 -3.92 7.78
C GLY A 122 -10.44 -2.53 8.33
N ASP A 123 -9.50 -1.58 8.30
CA ASP A 123 -9.75 -0.20 8.70
C ASP A 123 -10.70 0.48 7.71
N CYS A 124 -11.50 1.41 8.22
CA CYS A 124 -12.39 2.22 7.40
C CYS A 124 -11.89 3.66 7.31
N LEU A 125 -12.03 4.23 6.13
CA LEU A 125 -11.58 5.58 5.81
C LEU A 125 -12.77 6.44 5.42
N ARG A 126 -12.66 7.73 5.70
CA ARG A 126 -13.60 8.76 5.23
C ARG A 126 -12.79 9.85 4.54
N GLY A 127 -13.33 10.43 3.47
CA GLY A 127 -12.68 11.48 2.70
C GLY A 127 -12.76 11.23 1.20
N SER A 128 -11.97 12.01 0.46
CA SER A 128 -11.85 11.88 -1.00
C SER A 128 -10.47 11.35 -1.33
N ILE A 129 -10.36 10.23 -2.05
CA ILE A 129 -9.07 9.67 -2.49
C ILE A 129 -8.28 10.63 -3.38
N ASP A 130 -8.96 11.51 -4.12
CA ASP A 130 -8.34 12.59 -4.92
C ASP A 130 -7.76 13.74 -4.08
N LYS A 131 -8.08 13.79 -2.79
CA LYS A 131 -7.60 14.81 -1.83
C LYS A 131 -7.02 14.09 -0.61
N PRO A 132 -5.76 13.63 -0.68
CA PRO A 132 -5.17 12.81 0.37
C PRO A 132 -5.27 13.42 1.77
N GLU A 133 -5.28 14.75 1.88
CA GLU A 133 -5.46 15.50 3.12
C GLU A 133 -6.84 15.33 3.78
N ASP A 134 -7.85 14.94 3.00
CA ASP A 134 -9.22 14.70 3.49
C ASP A 134 -9.41 13.25 3.98
N VAL A 135 -8.51 12.33 3.61
CA VAL A 135 -8.60 10.91 3.94
C VAL A 135 -8.15 10.68 5.37
N ARG A 136 -9.06 10.13 6.18
CA ARG A 136 -8.80 9.85 7.60
C ARG A 136 -9.44 8.55 8.07
N PRO A 137 -8.81 7.85 9.03
CA PRO A 137 -9.39 6.66 9.63
C PRO A 137 -10.64 7.02 10.45
N VAL A 138 -11.66 6.19 10.33
CA VAL A 138 -12.92 6.29 11.07
C VAL A 138 -13.37 4.90 11.52
N THR A 139 -14.28 4.85 12.48
CA THR A 139 -14.98 3.60 12.81
C THR A 139 -15.81 3.15 11.61
N CYS A 140 -15.70 1.87 11.24
CA CYS A 140 -16.52 1.28 10.19
C CYS A 140 -18.01 1.41 10.50
N GLY A 141 -18.78 1.86 9.51
CA GLY A 141 -20.22 2.11 9.62
C GLY A 141 -20.69 3.10 8.58
N SER A 142 -21.84 3.74 8.80
CA SER A 142 -22.45 4.70 7.86
C SER A 142 -21.64 5.96 7.62
N ALA A 143 -20.66 6.26 8.48
CA ALA A 143 -19.79 7.42 8.35
C ALA A 143 -18.55 7.17 7.49
N ALA A 144 -18.26 5.90 7.17
CA ALA A 144 -17.12 5.49 6.36
C ALA A 144 -17.46 5.56 4.87
N ASP A 145 -16.48 5.98 4.09
CA ASP A 145 -16.57 6.07 2.63
C ASP A 145 -15.89 4.85 2.00
N TYR A 146 -14.81 4.38 2.62
CA TYR A 146 -14.02 3.25 2.14
C TYR A 146 -13.66 2.27 3.25
N LYS A 147 -13.34 1.04 2.85
CA LYS A 147 -12.71 0.00 3.70
C LYS A 147 -11.43 -0.50 3.06
N VAL A 148 -10.36 -0.62 3.84
CA VAL A 148 -9.10 -1.21 3.37
C VAL A 148 -9.27 -2.72 3.25
N VAL A 149 -9.25 -3.25 2.03
CA VAL A 149 -9.36 -4.70 1.75
C VAL A 149 -8.03 -5.35 1.44
N GLY A 150 -7.01 -4.54 1.12
CA GLY A 150 -5.67 -5.01 0.78
C GLY A 150 -4.61 -3.94 0.94
N LYS A 151 -3.34 -4.38 0.98
CA LYS A 151 -2.18 -3.50 1.07
C LYS A 151 -1.01 -4.05 0.27
N THR A 152 -0.33 -3.16 -0.45
CA THR A 152 0.92 -3.46 -1.17
C THR A 152 1.97 -2.44 -0.76
N ARG A 153 3.05 -2.89 -0.10
CA ARG A 153 4.13 -2.02 0.41
C ARG A 153 5.27 -1.87 -0.61
N GLY A 154 6.07 -0.83 -0.44
CA GLY A 154 7.30 -0.62 -1.22
C GLY A 154 7.03 -0.24 -2.67
N VAL A 155 5.86 0.34 -2.95
CA VAL A 155 5.47 0.80 -4.28
C VAL A 155 5.60 2.31 -4.34
N ASP A 156 6.18 2.82 -5.42
CA ASP A 156 6.11 4.25 -5.73
C ASP A 156 4.67 4.64 -6.10
N GLU A 157 4.40 5.95 -6.07
CA GLU A 157 3.07 6.51 -6.31
C GLU A 157 2.51 6.16 -7.70
N ALA A 158 3.36 6.16 -8.73
CA ALA A 158 2.95 5.83 -10.10
C ALA A 158 2.55 4.36 -10.26
N ARG A 159 3.28 3.45 -9.60
CA ARG A 159 2.94 2.03 -9.57
C ARG A 159 1.74 1.74 -8.70
N ALA A 160 1.55 2.49 -7.62
CA ALA A 160 0.41 2.31 -6.73
C ALA A 160 -0.92 2.49 -7.47
N THR A 161 -1.01 3.46 -8.38
CA THR A 161 -2.21 3.73 -9.18
C THR A 161 -2.34 2.83 -10.41
N ALA A 162 -1.40 1.92 -10.66
CA ALA A 162 -1.54 0.91 -11.70
C ALA A 162 -2.62 -0.12 -11.33
N SER A 163 -3.44 -0.52 -12.31
CA SER A 163 -4.53 -1.49 -12.16
C SER A 163 -4.10 -2.79 -11.51
N THR A 164 -2.86 -3.23 -11.76
CA THR A 164 -2.31 -4.50 -11.29
C THR A 164 -2.03 -4.57 -9.79
N THR A 165 -1.82 -3.42 -9.12
CA THR A 165 -1.37 -3.38 -7.72
C THR A 165 -2.38 -3.99 -6.74
N CYS A 166 -3.66 -3.98 -7.09
CA CYS A 166 -4.75 -4.44 -6.23
C CYS A 166 -5.61 -5.58 -6.82
N GLU A 167 -5.16 -6.22 -7.91
CA GLU A 167 -5.91 -7.29 -8.59
C GLU A 167 -6.23 -8.49 -7.70
N ALA A 168 -5.35 -8.81 -6.74
CA ALA A 168 -5.57 -9.89 -5.79
C ALA A 168 -6.78 -9.65 -4.86
N PHE A 169 -7.26 -8.40 -4.76
CA PHE A 169 -8.35 -7.99 -3.89
C PHE A 169 -9.58 -7.66 -4.73
N GLY A 170 -10.39 -8.69 -5.02
CA GLY A 170 -11.52 -8.60 -5.95
C GLY A 170 -12.60 -7.57 -5.63
N THR A 171 -12.67 -7.08 -4.38
CA THR A 171 -13.59 -6.03 -3.93
C THR A 171 -12.97 -4.62 -3.94
N THR A 172 -11.80 -4.44 -4.54
CA THR A 172 -11.18 -3.11 -4.65
C THR A 172 -11.90 -2.26 -5.68
N ASP A 173 -12.32 -1.06 -5.29
CA ASP A 173 -12.94 -0.04 -6.13
C ASP A 173 -12.02 1.18 -6.32
N ALA A 174 -11.11 1.42 -5.37
CA ALA A 174 -10.19 2.53 -5.38
C ALA A 174 -8.82 2.12 -4.85
N VAL A 175 -7.80 2.90 -5.20
CA VAL A 175 -6.48 2.77 -4.57
C VAL A 175 -6.09 4.10 -3.98
N PHE A 176 -5.59 4.04 -2.76
CA PHE A 176 -5.04 5.19 -2.07
C PHE A 176 -3.58 4.91 -1.72
N TRP A 177 -2.69 5.83 -2.06
CA TRP A 177 -1.28 5.66 -1.77
C TRP A 177 -0.88 6.44 -0.52
N GLU A 178 -0.40 5.72 0.50
CA GLU A 178 0.17 6.27 1.72
C GLU A 178 1.71 6.32 1.60
N GLY A 179 2.29 7.50 1.43
CA GLY A 179 3.75 7.66 1.38
C GLY A 179 4.20 9.12 1.29
N LEU A 180 5.52 9.32 1.35
CA LEU A 180 6.16 10.62 1.09
C LEU A 180 6.52 10.71 -0.39
N SER A 181 6.13 11.81 -1.05
CA SER A 181 6.43 12.02 -2.46
C SER A 181 7.91 11.77 -2.78
N GLY A 182 8.17 10.98 -3.83
CA GLY A 182 9.52 10.57 -4.23
C GLY A 182 10.13 9.41 -3.42
N SER A 183 9.43 8.87 -2.42
CA SER A 183 9.83 7.67 -1.65
C SER A 183 8.86 6.52 -1.91
N PRO A 184 9.27 5.24 -1.76
CA PRO A 184 8.33 4.13 -1.75
C PRO A 184 7.31 4.30 -0.62
N GLY A 185 6.05 3.99 -0.91
CA GLY A 185 4.94 4.05 0.04
C GLY A 185 4.18 2.73 0.10
N THR A 186 2.92 2.81 0.52
CA THR A 186 1.99 1.69 0.58
C THR A 186 0.74 2.02 -0.21
N ALA A 187 0.44 1.21 -1.23
CA ALA A 187 -0.87 1.24 -1.85
C ALA A 187 -1.88 0.52 -0.93
N LEU A 188 -2.94 1.23 -0.58
CA LEU A 188 -4.13 0.68 0.05
C LEU A 188 -5.15 0.35 -1.03
N CYS A 189 -5.59 -0.91 -1.07
CA CYS A 189 -6.67 -1.34 -1.92
C CYS A 189 -7.98 -1.12 -1.15
N LEU A 190 -8.83 -0.23 -1.66
CA LEU A 190 -10.01 0.27 -0.96
C LEU A 190 -11.30 -0.25 -1.62
N GLU A 191 -12.21 -0.74 -0.81
CA GLU A 191 -13.61 -1.01 -1.16
C GLU A 191 -14.45 0.24 -0.90
N ASP A 192 -15.20 0.72 -1.90
CA ASP A 192 -16.14 1.84 -1.75
C ASP A 192 -17.42 1.34 -1.06
N LEU A 193 -17.70 1.90 0.12
CA LEU A 193 -18.84 1.50 0.95
C LEU A 193 -20.11 2.28 0.61
N ARG A 194 -20.00 3.42 -0.09
CA ARG A 194 -21.15 4.25 -0.45
C ARG A 194 -21.69 3.92 -1.82
N ASN A 195 -20.80 3.72 -2.78
CA ASN A 195 -21.12 3.42 -4.16
C ASN A 195 -20.23 2.25 -4.64
N PRO A 196 -20.36 1.05 -4.05
CA PRO A 196 -19.70 -0.12 -4.59
C PRO A 196 -20.23 -0.33 -6.01
N GLY A 197 -19.42 0.01 -7.01
CA GLY A 197 -19.80 -0.17 -8.40
C GLY A 197 -20.17 -1.64 -8.69
N PRO A 198 -20.74 -1.93 -9.87
CA PRO A 198 -21.00 -3.30 -10.29
C PRO A 198 -19.72 -4.15 -10.15
N ARG A 199 -19.77 -5.16 -9.27
CA ARG A 199 -18.63 -6.03 -9.02
C ARG A 199 -18.41 -6.93 -10.21
N VAL A 200 -17.15 -7.06 -10.64
CA VAL A 200 -16.76 -8.03 -11.66
C VAL A 200 -17.16 -9.43 -11.15
N PRO A 201 -18.04 -10.16 -11.86
CA PRO A 201 -18.38 -11.53 -11.50
C PRO A 201 -17.15 -12.41 -11.27
N ALA A 202 -17.20 -13.31 -10.29
CA ALA A 202 -16.14 -14.27 -10.06
C ALA A 202 -16.23 -15.43 -11.06
N VAL A 203 -15.12 -16.17 -11.24
CA VAL A 203 -15.16 -17.43 -11.99
C VAL A 203 -16.12 -18.40 -11.29
N GLY A 204 -17.02 -18.99 -12.06
CA GLY A 204 -18.11 -19.85 -11.58
C GLY A 204 -19.42 -19.12 -11.30
N ASP A 205 -19.41 -17.79 -11.24
CA ASP A 205 -20.66 -17.02 -11.08
C ASP A 205 -21.52 -17.11 -12.35
N CYS A 206 -22.83 -17.08 -12.14
CA CYS A 206 -23.80 -16.97 -13.21
C CYS A 206 -24.35 -15.55 -13.28
N VAL A 207 -24.57 -15.07 -14.51
CA VAL A 207 -25.06 -13.73 -14.78
C VAL A 207 -26.23 -13.77 -15.76
N LYS A 208 -27.03 -12.71 -15.70
CA LYS A 208 -28.19 -12.47 -16.57
C LYS A 208 -28.16 -11.02 -17.05
N GLY A 209 -28.59 -10.76 -18.28
CA GLY A 209 -28.69 -9.41 -18.82
C GLY A 209 -28.12 -9.27 -20.24
N ASP A 210 -28.25 -8.07 -20.77
CA ASP A 210 -27.72 -7.72 -22.09
C ASP A 210 -26.22 -7.40 -21.97
N LEU A 211 -25.38 -8.26 -22.55
CA LEU A 211 -23.92 -8.11 -22.55
C LEU A 211 -23.43 -6.86 -23.31
N THR A 212 -24.29 -6.21 -24.10
CA THR A 212 -24.01 -4.91 -24.74
C THR A 212 -24.33 -3.72 -23.84
N VAL A 213 -25.10 -3.93 -22.77
CA VAL A 213 -25.49 -2.91 -21.78
C VAL A 213 -25.12 -3.41 -20.38
N LEU A 214 -23.85 -3.22 -20.00
CA LEU A 214 -23.26 -3.72 -18.74
C LEU A 214 -24.09 -3.44 -17.48
N GLU A 215 -24.82 -2.33 -17.43
CA GLU A 215 -25.70 -1.98 -16.30
C GLU A 215 -26.85 -2.96 -16.09
N THR A 216 -27.23 -3.69 -17.14
CA THR A 216 -28.26 -4.74 -17.09
C THR A 216 -27.69 -6.09 -16.69
N VAL A 217 -26.35 -6.25 -16.68
CA VAL A 217 -25.69 -7.51 -16.33
C VAL A 217 -25.57 -7.61 -14.82
N HIS A 218 -26.28 -8.58 -14.22
CA HIS A 218 -26.27 -8.81 -12.79
C HIS A 218 -26.01 -10.28 -12.47
N LYS A 219 -25.35 -10.51 -11.34
CA LYS A 219 -25.16 -11.86 -10.79
C LYS A 219 -26.50 -12.45 -10.37
N VAL A 220 -26.73 -13.70 -10.73
CA VAL A 220 -27.90 -14.50 -10.34
C VAL A 220 -27.44 -15.86 -9.81
N GLU A 221 -28.33 -16.58 -9.14
CA GLU A 221 -28.06 -17.98 -8.83
C GLU A 221 -27.95 -18.80 -10.12
N CYS A 222 -26.99 -19.73 -10.16
CA CYS A 222 -26.85 -20.62 -11.31
C CYS A 222 -28.06 -21.55 -11.41
N GLY A 223 -28.86 -21.36 -12.45
CA GLY A 223 -30.12 -22.06 -12.65
C GLY A 223 -30.85 -21.59 -13.90
N PRO A 224 -32.17 -21.83 -14.01
CA PRO A 224 -32.93 -21.53 -15.23
C PRO A 224 -32.98 -20.05 -15.62
N GLU A 225 -32.74 -19.14 -14.67
CA GLU A 225 -32.73 -17.70 -14.94
C GLU A 225 -31.37 -17.19 -15.43
N ALA A 226 -30.30 -17.96 -15.22
CA ALA A 226 -28.97 -17.60 -15.68
C ALA A 226 -28.90 -17.68 -17.21
N GLU A 227 -28.24 -16.69 -17.81
CA GLU A 227 -28.00 -16.65 -19.25
C GLU A 227 -26.57 -17.04 -19.56
N TYR A 228 -25.64 -16.67 -18.67
CA TYR A 228 -24.24 -16.93 -18.87
C TYR A 228 -23.58 -17.43 -17.58
N LYS A 229 -22.53 -18.22 -17.74
CA LYS A 229 -21.62 -18.61 -16.65
C LYS A 229 -20.21 -18.13 -16.92
N VAL A 230 -19.59 -17.53 -15.92
CA VAL A 230 -18.22 -17.03 -16.01
C VAL A 230 -17.26 -18.20 -15.90
N LEU A 231 -16.54 -18.51 -16.97
CA LEU A 231 -15.54 -19.58 -16.99
C LEU A 231 -14.15 -19.09 -16.59
N GLY A 232 -13.85 -17.82 -16.89
CA GLY A 232 -12.50 -17.30 -16.79
C GLY A 232 -12.44 -15.79 -16.88
N LYS A 233 -11.27 -15.25 -16.54
CA LYS A 233 -10.91 -13.86 -16.74
C LYS A 233 -9.62 -13.82 -17.54
N ASP A 234 -9.59 -12.97 -18.55
CA ASP A 234 -8.40 -12.65 -19.30
C ASP A 234 -7.98 -11.23 -18.91
N VAL A 235 -6.78 -11.12 -18.33
CA VAL A 235 -6.22 -9.89 -17.78
C VAL A 235 -5.30 -9.21 -18.81
N GLU A 236 -5.08 -9.82 -19.97
CA GLU A 236 -4.00 -9.44 -20.89
C GLU A 236 -4.45 -8.53 -22.04
N LEU A 237 -5.34 -7.57 -21.76
CA LEU A 237 -5.60 -6.47 -22.69
C LEU A 237 -4.94 -5.19 -22.19
N THR A 238 -3.61 -5.12 -22.32
CA THR A 238 -3.01 -3.80 -22.54
C THR A 238 -3.46 -3.29 -23.91
N ALA A 239 -3.78 -2.00 -24.00
CA ALA A 239 -4.53 -1.30 -25.05
C ALA A 239 -4.05 -1.45 -26.52
N ASN A 240 -3.03 -2.26 -26.80
CA ASN A 240 -2.45 -2.45 -28.13
C ASN A 240 -2.63 -3.87 -28.73
N SER A 241 -3.29 -4.79 -28.04
CA SER A 241 -3.52 -6.15 -28.56
C SER A 241 -4.84 -6.25 -29.34
N GLN A 242 -4.85 -5.84 -30.62
CA GLN A 242 -6.01 -6.01 -31.50
C GLN A 242 -6.27 -7.47 -31.93
N SER A 243 -5.51 -8.46 -31.44
CA SER A 243 -5.61 -9.84 -31.92
C SER A 243 -5.28 -10.95 -30.91
N SER A 244 -5.23 -10.67 -29.60
CA SER A 244 -5.09 -11.78 -28.64
C SER A 244 -6.29 -12.73 -28.77
N PRO A 245 -6.09 -14.05 -28.92
CA PRO A 245 -7.16 -15.03 -28.92
C PRO A 245 -7.67 -15.18 -27.48
N THR A 246 -8.37 -14.16 -27.00
CA THR A 246 -8.87 -14.13 -25.62
C THR A 246 -9.81 -15.30 -25.39
N CYS A 247 -9.69 -15.96 -24.23
CA CYS A 247 -10.45 -17.15 -23.82
C CYS A 247 -10.07 -18.51 -24.42
N VAL A 248 -8.92 -18.67 -25.08
CA VAL A 248 -8.47 -19.99 -25.58
C VAL A 248 -8.37 -21.08 -24.51
N ASP A 249 -8.02 -20.69 -23.28
CA ASP A 249 -7.94 -21.60 -22.14
C ASP A 249 -9.32 -22.06 -21.64
N PHE A 250 -10.40 -21.45 -22.15
CA PHE A 250 -11.78 -21.74 -21.80
C PHE A 250 -12.55 -22.19 -23.05
N PRO A 251 -12.38 -23.45 -23.51
CA PRO A 251 -12.96 -23.93 -24.76
C PRO A 251 -14.50 -23.96 -24.76
N ALA A 252 -15.13 -23.93 -23.59
CA ALA A 252 -16.59 -23.81 -23.44
C ALA A 252 -17.08 -22.35 -23.50
N ALA A 253 -16.19 -21.37 -23.53
CA ALA A 253 -16.57 -19.96 -23.65
C ALA A 253 -17.04 -19.67 -25.08
N SER A 254 -18.31 -19.33 -25.23
CA SER A 254 -18.91 -18.92 -26.51
C SER A 254 -19.06 -17.41 -26.63
N VAL A 255 -19.04 -16.69 -25.50
CA VAL A 255 -19.26 -15.25 -25.44
C VAL A 255 -18.18 -14.55 -24.60
N LYS A 256 -17.92 -13.28 -24.90
CA LYS A 256 -16.96 -12.43 -24.19
C LYS A 256 -17.66 -11.18 -23.67
N LEU A 257 -17.30 -10.75 -22.46
CA LEU A 257 -17.80 -9.51 -21.87
C LEU A 257 -16.62 -8.66 -21.41
N SER A 258 -16.46 -7.47 -22.00
CA SER A 258 -15.56 -6.46 -21.45
C SER A 258 -16.24 -5.79 -20.27
N TRP A 259 -15.63 -5.88 -19.09
CA TRP A 259 -16.15 -5.27 -17.88
C TRP A 259 -15.28 -4.09 -17.48
N GLU A 260 -15.87 -2.90 -17.53
CA GLU A 260 -15.26 -1.68 -17.03
C GLU A 260 -15.91 -1.30 -15.71
N ARG A 261 -15.10 -1.08 -14.67
CA ARG A 261 -15.61 -0.61 -13.37
C ARG A 261 -15.97 0.88 -13.47
N LYS A 262 -17.27 1.19 -13.50
CA LYS A 262 -17.73 2.58 -13.38
C LYS A 262 -17.40 3.16 -12.00
N GLY A 263 -16.83 4.37 -11.99
CA GLY A 263 -16.56 5.13 -10.75
C GLY A 263 -15.30 4.74 -10.00
N ALA A 264 -14.54 3.74 -10.48
CA ALA A 264 -13.23 3.44 -9.93
C ALA A 264 -12.22 4.51 -10.36
N ALA A 265 -11.38 4.98 -9.43
CA ALA A 265 -10.27 5.87 -9.74
C ALA A 265 -9.20 5.21 -10.64
N ILE A 266 -9.27 3.89 -10.82
CA ILE A 266 -8.39 3.13 -11.72
C ILE A 266 -9.25 2.34 -12.70
N PRO A 267 -9.11 2.59 -14.02
CA PRO A 267 -9.73 1.74 -15.02
C PRO A 267 -9.11 0.34 -14.94
N ALA A 268 -9.94 -0.66 -14.68
CA ALA A 268 -9.55 -2.05 -14.72
C ALA A 268 -10.44 -2.74 -15.75
N ASP A 269 -9.94 -2.83 -16.98
CA ASP A 269 -10.61 -3.55 -18.06
C ASP A 269 -10.40 -5.05 -17.83
N ASN A 270 -11.47 -5.75 -17.53
CA ASN A 270 -11.45 -7.21 -17.39
C ASN A 270 -12.22 -7.80 -18.57
N VAL A 271 -11.64 -8.77 -19.27
CA VAL A 271 -12.42 -9.58 -20.22
C VAL A 271 -12.88 -10.84 -19.51
N LEU A 272 -14.19 -11.04 -19.44
CA LEU A 272 -14.80 -12.25 -18.93
C LEU A 272 -15.07 -13.22 -20.08
N CYS A 273 -14.64 -14.46 -19.89
CA CYS A 273 -14.92 -15.57 -20.77
C CYS A 273 -16.19 -16.28 -20.29
N LEU A 274 -17.25 -16.25 -21.08
CA LEU A 274 -18.59 -16.67 -20.68
C LEU A 274 -19.06 -17.88 -21.50
N GLU A 275 -19.63 -18.87 -20.81
CA GLU A 275 -20.44 -19.94 -21.41
C GLU A 275 -21.89 -19.45 -21.52
N ASP A 276 -22.48 -19.54 -22.71
CA ASP A 276 -23.92 -19.32 -22.92
C ASP A 276 -24.70 -20.55 -22.43
N LEU A 277 -25.59 -20.33 -21.45
CA LEU A 277 -26.39 -21.39 -20.83
C LEU A 277 -27.75 -21.61 -21.53
N LYS A 278 -28.13 -20.72 -22.46
CA LYS A 278 -29.39 -20.80 -23.23
C LYS A 278 -29.18 -21.19 -24.69
N GLY A 279 -27.94 -21.43 -25.10
CA GLY A 279 -27.53 -21.85 -26.44
C GLY A 279 -28.05 -23.20 -26.90
#